data_AF-A0A2N1RM59-F1
#
_entry.id   AF-A0A2N1RM59-F1
#
_cell.length_a   1.000
_cell.length_b   1.000
_cell.length_c   1.000
_cell.angle_alpha   90.00
_cell.angle_beta   90.00
_cell.angle_gamma   90.00
#
_symmetry.space_group_name_H-M   'P 1'
#
loop_
_entity.id
_entity.type
_entity.pdbx_description
1 polymer ?
#
loop_
_entity_poly.entity_id
_entity_poly.type
_entity_poly.pdbx_seq_one_letter_code
_entity_poly.pdbx_strand_id
1 'polypeptide(L)' 'TEDSDFGEWVFSHKIKSTGILYLRYEQSQKNEMIIALITVLKKYSISLYQKFTVITPNKIRIRDI' A
#
# COMPACT_ATOMS: atom_id res chain seq x y z
N THR A 1 15.77 5.60 -3.59
CA THR A 1 16.20 5.70 -2.18
C THR A 1 15.38 6.80 -1.52
N GLU A 2 14.05 6.70 -1.62
CA GLU A 2 13.08 7.68 -1.07
C GLU A 2 11.86 6.92 -0.52
N ASP A 3 11.41 5.86 -1.21
CA ASP A 3 10.38 4.92 -0.71
C ASP A 3 10.74 4.26 0.63
N SER A 4 12.04 4.08 0.90
CA SER A 4 12.51 3.44 2.14
C SER A 4 12.33 4.36 3.33
N ASP A 5 12.60 5.66 3.15
CA ASP A 5 12.51 6.68 4.19
C ASP A 5 11.04 7.00 4.51
N PHE A 6 10.17 7.00 3.50
CA PHE A 6 8.72 7.13 3.71
C PHE A 6 8.17 5.96 4.51
N GLY A 7 8.58 4.73 4.16
CA GLY A 7 8.23 3.54 4.94
C GLY A 7 8.68 3.69 6.39
N GLU A 8 9.96 3.99 6.61
CA GLU A 8 10.55 4.14 7.94
C GLU A 8 9.87 5.22 8.78
N TRP A 9 9.49 6.35 8.17
CA TRP A 9 8.75 7.41 8.85
C TRP A 9 7.34 6.96 9.28
N VAL A 10 6.62 6.27 8.40
CA VAL A 10 5.31 5.66 8.68
C VAL A 10 5.40 4.65 9.83
N PHE A 11 6.40 3.78 9.79
CA PHE A 11 6.67 2.79 10.83
C PHE A 11 7.01 3.44 12.19
N SER A 12 7.71 4.57 12.17
CA SER A 12 8.13 5.29 13.38
C SER A 12 6.99 6.05 14.06
N HIS A 13 5.99 6.52 13.29
CA HIS A 13 4.88 7.33 13.82
C HIS A 13 3.62 6.54 14.19
N LYS A 14 3.60 5.21 13.97
CA LYS A 14 2.57 4.23 14.38
C LYS A 14 1.18 4.84 14.65
N ILE A 15 0.59 5.47 13.63
CA ILE A 15 -0.77 6.01 13.72
C ILE A 15 -1.71 4.80 13.81
N LYS A 16 -2.03 4.40 15.04
CA LYS A 16 -2.64 3.09 15.39
C LYS A 16 -4.01 2.83 14.75
N SER A 17 -4.64 3.84 14.15
CA SER A 17 -5.98 3.74 13.57
C SER A 17 -6.01 3.58 12.04
N THR A 18 -4.88 3.75 11.34
CA THR A 18 -4.92 3.95 9.88
C THR A 18 -4.12 2.89 9.13
N GLY A 19 -4.72 2.29 8.10
CA GLY A 19 -4.03 1.47 7.11
C GLY A 19 -3.45 2.33 5.99
N ILE A 20 -2.26 2.00 5.50
CA ILE A 20 -1.57 2.78 4.47
C ILE A 20 -1.41 1.94 3.22
N LEU A 21 -1.87 2.47 2.09
CA LEU A 21 -1.70 1.86 0.78
C LEU A 21 -0.74 2.72 -0.05
N TYR A 22 0.36 2.11 -0.47
CA TYR A 22 1.37 2.73 -1.32
C TYR A 22 1.33 2.10 -2.72
N LEU A 23 0.98 2.91 -3.72
CA LEU A 23 0.84 2.49 -5.11
C LEU A 23 2.11 2.86 -5.88
N ARG A 24 2.81 1.86 -6.41
CA ARG A 24 4.02 2.08 -7.21
C ARG A 24 3.79 1.59 -8.64
N TYR A 25 3.43 2.54 -9.49
CA TYR A 25 3.06 2.33 -10.89
C TYR A 25 3.64 3.45 -11.75
N GLU A 26 3.96 3.11 -13.00
CA GLU A 26 4.27 4.11 -14.03
C GLU A 26 2.97 4.78 -14.52
N GLN A 27 3.08 5.99 -15.07
CA GLN A 27 1.92 6.72 -15.64
C GLN A 27 1.20 5.91 -16.73
N SER A 28 1.95 5.13 -17.52
CA SER A 28 1.41 4.24 -18.55
C SER A 28 0.52 3.12 -17.99
N GLN A 29 0.64 2.81 -16.70
CA GLN A 29 -0.06 1.70 -16.04
C GLN A 29 -1.26 2.17 -15.20
N LYS A 30 -1.75 3.39 -15.43
CA LYS A 30 -2.86 3.98 -14.64
C LYS A 30 -4.11 3.09 -14.56
N ASN A 31 -4.49 2.45 -15.66
CA ASN A 31 -5.66 1.57 -15.67
C ASN A 31 -5.45 0.30 -14.83
N GLU A 32 -4.27 -0.32 -14.94
CA GLU A 32 -3.88 -1.47 -14.13
C GLU A 32 -3.85 -1.11 -12.65
N MET A 33 -3.31 0.07 -12.31
CA MET A 33 -3.29 0.59 -10.94
C MET A 33 -4.71 0.69 -10.35
N ILE A 34 -5.67 1.24 -11.10
CA ILE A 34 -7.06 1.37 -10.64
C ILE A 34 -7.68 -0.01 -10.39
N ILE A 35 -7.50 -0.94 -11.32
CA ILE A 35 -8.03 -2.31 -11.21
C ILE A 35 -7.40 -3.03 -10.00
N ALA A 36 -6.08 -2.90 -9.82
CA ALA A 36 -5.36 -3.50 -8.70
C ALA A 36 -5.82 -2.91 -7.36
N LEU A 37 -6.00 -1.58 -7.29
CA LEU A 37 -6.50 -0.90 -6.09
C LEU A 37 -7.89 -1.40 -5.69
N ILE A 38 -8.84 -1.43 -6.65
CA ILE A 38 -10.20 -1.93 -6.39
C ILE A 38 -10.17 -3.39 -5.93
N THR A 39 -9.33 -4.22 -6.55
CA THR A 39 -9.16 -5.63 -6.20
C THR A 39 -8.63 -5.79 -4.78
N VAL A 40 -7.60 -5.02 -4.40
CA VAL A 40 -7.03 -5.06 -3.04
C VAL A 40 -8.05 -4.61 -2.00
N LEU A 41 -8.76 -3.51 -2.24
CA LEU A 41 -9.77 -3.00 -1.30
C LEU A 41 -10.90 -4.00 -1.09
N LYS A 42 -11.39 -4.65 -2.16
CA LYS A 42 -12.44 -5.68 -2.07
C LYS A 42 -11.95 -6.95 -1.38
N LYS A 43 -10.72 -7.38 -1.65
CA LYS A 43 -10.18 -8.65 -1.15
C LYS A 43 -9.77 -8.59 0.31
N TYR A 44 -9.13 -7.49 0.73
CA TYR A 44 -8.50 -7.38 2.04
C TYR A 44 -9.31 -6.50 3.00
N SER A 45 -9.97 -5.44 2.52
CA SER A 45 -10.89 -4.59 3.30
C SER A 45 -10.39 -4.32 4.74
N ILE A 46 -11.08 -4.85 5.75
CA ILE A 46 -10.76 -4.71 7.18
C ILE A 46 -9.34 -5.21 7.52
N SER A 47 -8.79 -6.18 6.80
CA SER A 47 -7.43 -6.67 7.05
C SER A 47 -6.33 -5.67 6.67
N LEU A 48 -6.68 -4.54 6.04
CA LEU A 48 -5.73 -3.47 5.70
C LEU A 48 -5.53 -2.47 6.85
N TYR A 49 -6.39 -2.50 7.88
CA TYR A 49 -6.19 -1.66 9.07
C TYR A 49 -4.88 -2.03 9.76
N GLN A 50 -4.14 -1.01 10.21
CA GLN A 50 -2.82 -1.17 10.85
C GLN A 50 -1.79 -1.91 9.97
N LYS A 51 -2.02 -1.94 8.65
CA LYS A 51 -1.07 -2.51 7.70
C LYS A 51 -0.47 -1.46 6.79
N PHE A 52 0.79 -1.67 6.44
CA PHE A 52 1.46 -1.01 5.34
C PHE A 52 1.42 -1.92 4.13
N THR A 53 0.65 -1.52 3.12
CA THR A 53 0.43 -2.31 1.90
C THR A 53 1.07 -1.62 0.71
N VAL A 54 2.05 -2.27 0.09
CA VAL A 54 2.65 -1.83 -1.18
C VAL A 54 2.03 -2.61 -2.32
N ILE A 55 1.49 -1.91 -3.29
CA ILE A 55 0.89 -2.48 -4.50
C ILE A 55 1.78 -2.07 -5.68
N THR A 56 2.36 -3.07 -6.33
CA THR A 56 3.09 -2.93 -7.60
C THR A 56 2.36 -3.74 -8.67
N PRO A 57 2.59 -3.49 -9.97
CA PRO A 57 1.98 -4.27 -11.04
C PRO A 57 2.16 -5.78 -10.88
N ASN A 58 3.32 -6.21 -10.35
CA ASN A 58 3.69 -7.62 -10.28
C ASN A 58 3.36 -8.29 -8.94
N LYS A 59 3.20 -7.52 -7.86
CA LYS A 59 3.02 -8.07 -6.51
C LYS A 59 2.40 -7.09 -5.52
N ILE A 60 1.73 -7.66 -4.52
CA ILE A 60 1.22 -6.98 -3.35
C ILE A 60 2.04 -7.43 -2.13
N ARG A 61 2.52 -6.49 -1.32
CA ARG A 61 3.22 -6.75 -0.06
C ARG A 61 2.46 -6.09 1.08
N ILE A 62 2.06 -6.86 2.08
CA ILE A 62 1.34 -6.37 3.27
C ILE A 62 2.24 -6.61 4.49
N ARG A 63 2.41 -5.59 5.32
CA ARG A 63 3.21 -5.62 6.55
C ARG A 63 2.43 -5.01 7.70
N ASP A 64 2.61 -5.52 8.91
CA ASP A 64 2.11 -4.91 10.15
C ASP A 64 2.85 -3.61 10.46
N ILE A 65 2.18 -2.62 11.08
CA ILE A 65 2.77 -1.36 11.57
C ILE A 65 2.62 -1.25 13.09
#